data_AF-A0A7W0W8D7-F1
#
_entry.id   AF-A0A7W0W8D7-F1
#
_cell.length_a   1.000
_cell.length_b   1.000
_cell.length_c   1.000
_cell.angle_alpha   90.00
_cell.angle_beta   90.00
_cell.angle_gamma   90.00
#
_symmetry.space_group_name_H-M   'P 1'
#
loop_
_entity.id
_entity.type
_entity.pdbx_description
1 polymer ?
#
loop_
_entity_poly.entity_id
_entity_poly.type
_entity_poly.pdbx_seq_one_letter_code
_entity_poly.pdbx_strand_id
1 'polypeptide(L)'
;MPIPPISTEDAEPEMKQAGQAGDPHELGNDLFIKGQSALRRADYVTAFTFYREAATVFAAAECWRPAADFLLLAAMVADECLPDLAEDAQQAKDAAHCYQQRSADTSADQ
;
A
#
# COMPACT_ATOMS: atom_id res chain seq x y z
N MET A 1 8.72 -44.99 16.50
CA MET A 1 9.48 -43.76 16.85
C MET A 1 8.56 -42.58 16.61
N PRO A 2 8.35 -41.71 17.62
CA PRO A 2 7.37 -40.63 17.57
C PRO A 2 7.80 -39.49 16.63
N ILE A 3 6.83 -38.88 15.96
CA ILE A 3 6.97 -37.67 15.14
C ILE A 3 7.06 -36.48 16.10
N PRO A 4 8.07 -35.58 16.02
CA PRO A 4 8.08 -34.38 16.83
C PRO A 4 7.02 -33.37 16.33
N PRO A 5 6.37 -32.61 17.23
CA PRO A 5 5.49 -31.53 16.86
C PRO A 5 6.31 -30.37 16.28
N ILE A 6 5.92 -29.85 15.12
CA ILE A 6 6.47 -28.60 14.61
C ILE A 6 5.73 -27.48 15.34
N SER A 7 6.46 -26.81 16.24
CA SER A 7 6.01 -25.66 17.01
C SER A 7 5.65 -24.50 16.09
N THR A 8 4.50 -23.89 16.38
CA THR A 8 4.02 -22.64 15.81
C THR A 8 4.81 -21.47 16.39
N GLU A 9 6.01 -21.19 15.89
CA GLU A 9 6.79 -19.99 16.25
C GLU A 9 7.84 -19.77 15.15
N ASP A 10 7.52 -18.93 14.16
CA ASP A 10 8.20 -17.66 13.89
C ASP A 10 7.87 -17.23 12.45
N ALA A 11 6.89 -16.35 12.34
CA ALA A 11 6.60 -15.63 11.13
C ALA A 11 7.66 -14.53 10.97
N GLU A 12 8.91 -14.92 10.72
CA GLU A 12 9.93 -13.99 10.25
C GLU A 12 9.66 -13.72 8.76
N PRO A 13 9.31 -12.48 8.38
CA PRO A 13 9.19 -12.14 6.97
C PRO A 13 10.58 -12.27 6.35
N GLU A 14 10.76 -13.15 5.36
CA GLU A 14 12.01 -13.23 4.62
C GLU A 14 12.37 -11.85 4.07
N MET A 15 13.28 -11.17 4.77
CA MET A 15 14.07 -10.06 4.28
C MET A 15 15.01 -10.58 3.17
N LYS A 16 14.44 -10.79 1.99
CA LYS A 16 15.13 -10.80 0.70
C LYS A 16 14.20 -9.96 -0.18
N GLN A 17 14.52 -8.75 -0.61
CA GLN A 17 15.75 -8.39 -1.29
C GLN A 17 15.76 -6.86 -1.44
N ALA A 18 16.45 -6.15 -0.54
CA ALA A 18 16.87 -4.78 -0.82
C ALA A 18 18.04 -4.89 -1.80
N GLY A 19 17.77 -4.97 -3.10
CA GLY A 19 18.80 -5.46 -4.01
C GLY A 19 18.66 -5.20 -5.49
N GLN A 20 17.75 -4.35 -5.98
CA GLN A 20 17.85 -3.74 -7.30
C GLN A 20 16.88 -2.55 -7.31
N ALA A 21 17.17 -1.50 -8.07
CA ALA A 21 16.16 -0.51 -8.43
C ALA A 21 15.14 -1.20 -9.35
N GLY A 22 14.31 -2.06 -8.76
CA GLY A 22 13.26 -2.81 -9.42
C GLY A 22 12.13 -1.87 -9.81
N ASP A 23 11.45 -2.21 -10.89
CA ASP A 23 10.37 -1.44 -11.45
C ASP A 23 9.42 -0.91 -10.36
N PRO A 24 8.94 0.34 -10.48
CA PRO A 24 8.02 0.92 -9.50
C PRO A 24 6.76 0.06 -9.31
N HIS A 25 6.40 -0.74 -10.33
CA HIS A 25 5.37 -1.77 -10.24
C HIS A 25 5.69 -2.89 -9.25
N GLU A 26 6.92 -3.43 -9.24
CA GLU A 26 7.30 -4.49 -8.31
C GLU A 26 7.37 -3.99 -6.87
N LEU A 27 7.98 -2.81 -6.66
CA LEU A 27 8.06 -2.19 -5.34
C LEU A 27 6.68 -1.85 -4.79
N GLY A 28 5.81 -1.27 -5.61
CA GLY A 28 4.43 -0.99 -5.22
C GLY A 28 3.60 -2.25 -4.92
N ASN A 29 3.83 -3.33 -5.67
CA ASN A 29 3.16 -4.61 -5.43
C ASN A 29 3.65 -5.29 -4.12
N ASP A 30 4.94 -5.22 -3.81
CA ASP A 30 5.48 -5.71 -2.53
C ASP A 30 4.87 -4.95 -1.33
N LEU A 31 4.79 -3.62 -1.45
CA LEU A 31 4.13 -2.76 -0.45
C LEU A 31 2.65 -3.10 -0.28
N PHE A 32 1.94 -3.41 -1.37
CA PHE A 32 0.55 -3.86 -1.30
C PHE A 32 0.38 -5.19 -0.54
N ILE A 33 1.27 -6.16 -0.77
CA ILE A 33 1.26 -7.46 -0.06
C ILE A 33 1.55 -7.25 1.44
N LYS A 34 2.48 -6.36 1.78
CA LYS A 34 2.77 -5.97 3.16
C LYS A 34 1.56 -5.29 3.82
N GLY A 35 0.89 -4.38 3.11
CA GLY A 35 -0.35 -3.73 3.56
C GLY A 35 -1.47 -4.74 3.86
N GLN A 36 -1.70 -5.70 2.95
CA GLN A 36 -2.68 -6.77 3.18
C GLN A 36 -2.31 -7.68 4.36
N SER A 37 -1.01 -7.95 4.54
CA SER A 37 -0.55 -8.76 5.67
C SER A 37 -0.74 -8.02 7.00
N ALA A 38 -0.53 -6.72 7.04
CA ALA A 38 -0.82 -5.87 8.19
C ALA A 38 -2.34 -5.80 8.48
N LEU A 39 -3.18 -5.70 7.45
CA LEU A 39 -4.64 -5.78 7.61
C LEU A 39 -5.07 -7.11 8.25
N ARG A 40 -4.50 -8.24 7.81
CA ARG A 40 -4.78 -9.55 8.42
C ARG A 40 -4.34 -9.66 9.88
N ARG A 41 -3.34 -8.87 10.29
CA ARG A 41 -2.87 -8.77 11.69
C ARG A 41 -3.67 -7.76 12.52
N ALA A 42 -4.66 -7.08 11.91
CA ALA A 42 -5.38 -5.94 12.49
C ALA A 42 -4.47 -4.73 12.81
N ASP A 43 -3.30 -4.64 12.16
CA ASP A 43 -2.37 -3.52 12.25
C ASP A 43 -2.73 -2.46 11.20
N TYR A 44 -3.83 -1.75 11.41
CA TYR A 44 -4.38 -0.81 10.44
C TYR A 44 -3.46 0.39 10.18
N VAL A 45 -2.73 0.88 11.20
CA VAL A 45 -1.76 1.99 11.05
C VAL A 45 -0.64 1.61 10.09
N THR A 46 -0.14 0.39 10.24
CA THR A 46 0.91 -0.16 9.39
C THR A 46 0.41 -0.40 7.98
N ALA A 47 -0.82 -0.94 7.82
CA ALA A 47 -1.45 -1.11 6.52
C ALA A 47 -1.64 0.23 5.78
N PHE A 48 -2.16 1.25 6.46
CA PHE A 48 -2.29 2.60 5.94
C PHE A 48 -0.96 3.15 5.41
N THR A 49 0.09 3.01 6.21
CA THR A 49 1.44 3.47 5.84
C THR A 49 1.95 2.78 4.59
N PHE A 50 1.83 1.45 4.50
CA PHE A 50 2.27 0.69 3.33
C PHE A 50 1.51 1.06 2.07
N TYR A 51 0.18 1.29 2.15
CA TYR A 51 -0.59 1.75 1.00
C TYR A 51 -0.20 3.16 0.56
N ARG A 52 0.13 4.05 1.51
CA ARG A 52 0.60 5.41 1.20
C ARG A 52 1.98 5.41 0.55
N GLU A 53 2.89 4.54 1.01
CA GLU A 53 4.19 4.35 0.37
C GLU A 53 4.04 3.78 -1.05
N ALA A 54 3.18 2.78 -1.24
CA ALA A 54 2.91 2.21 -2.57
C ALA A 54 2.44 3.32 -3.53
N ALA A 55 1.47 4.14 -3.11
CA ALA A 55 1.00 5.27 -3.89
C ALA A 55 2.12 6.26 -4.25
N THR A 56 3.04 6.52 -3.33
CA THR A 56 4.18 7.44 -3.55
C THR A 56 5.13 6.90 -4.62
N VAL A 57 5.41 5.59 -4.59
CA VAL A 57 6.24 4.91 -5.60
C VAL A 57 5.59 5.02 -6.99
N PHE A 58 4.28 4.75 -7.09
CA PHE A 58 3.56 4.87 -8.36
C PHE A 58 3.46 6.31 -8.85
N ALA A 59 3.22 7.27 -7.95
CA ALA A 59 3.17 8.68 -8.28
C ALA A 59 4.53 9.21 -8.78
N ALA A 60 5.64 8.76 -8.17
CA ALA A 60 6.99 9.08 -8.62
C ALA A 60 7.30 8.51 -10.01
N ALA A 61 6.67 7.40 -10.38
CA ALA A 61 6.75 6.79 -11.70
C ALA A 61 5.71 7.34 -12.70
N GLU A 62 5.02 8.43 -12.35
CA GLU A 62 3.95 9.06 -13.15
C GLU A 62 2.78 8.10 -13.46
N CYS A 63 2.68 6.99 -12.71
CA CYS A 63 1.60 6.02 -12.79
C CYS A 63 0.44 6.50 -11.90
N TRP A 64 -0.21 7.57 -12.33
CA TRP A 64 -1.25 8.27 -11.55
C TRP A 64 -2.47 7.39 -11.22
N ARG A 65 -2.86 6.49 -12.14
CA ARG A 65 -4.01 5.58 -11.93
C ARG A 65 -3.80 4.63 -10.74
N PRO A 66 -2.76 3.77 -10.72
CA PRO A 66 -2.53 2.90 -9.57
C PRO A 66 -2.23 3.72 -8.31
N ALA A 67 -1.51 4.85 -8.39
CA ALA A 67 -1.27 5.71 -7.24
C ALA A 67 -2.55 6.18 -6.55
N ALA A 68 -3.56 6.57 -7.33
CA ALA A 68 -4.87 6.96 -6.79
C ALA A 68 -5.59 5.79 -6.13
N ASP A 69 -5.54 4.59 -6.72
CA ASP A 69 -6.19 3.39 -6.18
C ASP A 69 -5.63 3.03 -4.79
N PHE A 70 -4.29 3.07 -4.64
CA PHE A 70 -3.63 2.82 -3.36
C PHE A 70 -3.96 3.88 -2.30
N LEU A 71 -4.09 5.15 -2.67
CA LEU A 71 -4.52 6.20 -1.73
C LEU A 71 -5.98 6.01 -1.29
N LEU A 72 -6.87 5.56 -2.18
CA LEU A 72 -8.25 5.25 -1.83
C LEU A 72 -8.34 4.05 -0.88
N LEU A 73 -7.53 3.02 -1.09
CA LEU A 73 -7.40 1.89 -0.17
C LEU A 73 -6.89 2.34 1.21
N ALA A 74 -5.84 3.17 1.23
CA ALA A 74 -5.34 3.74 2.48
C ALA A 74 -6.45 4.51 3.20
N ALA A 75 -7.16 5.38 2.50
CA ALA A 75 -8.25 6.14 3.07
C ALA A 75 -9.41 5.27 3.59
N MET A 76 -9.75 4.18 2.90
CA MET A 76 -10.79 3.25 3.34
C MET A 76 -10.40 2.55 4.64
N VAL A 77 -9.14 2.11 4.75
CA VAL A 77 -8.62 1.49 5.99
C VAL A 77 -8.61 2.50 7.14
N ALA A 78 -8.25 3.75 6.88
CA ALA A 78 -8.25 4.78 7.90
C ALA A 78 -9.67 5.18 8.35
N ASP A 79 -10.63 5.27 7.42
CA ASP A 79 -12.04 5.60 7.73
C ASP A 79 -12.70 4.51 8.60
N GLU A 80 -12.45 3.24 8.28
CA GLU A 80 -13.08 2.11 8.97
C GLU A 80 -12.42 1.81 10.33
N CYS A 81 -11.10 1.97 10.45
CA CYS A 81 -10.35 1.43 11.57
C CYS A 81 -9.53 2.46 12.37
N LEU A 82 -9.37 3.70 11.87
CA LEU A 82 -8.49 4.72 12.46
C LEU A 82 -9.17 6.10 12.50
N PRO A 83 -10.17 6.32 13.38
CA PRO A 83 -10.86 7.61 13.46
C PRO A 83 -9.93 8.78 13.85
N ASP A 84 -8.80 8.50 14.49
CA ASP A 84 -7.74 9.47 14.82
C ASP A 84 -7.00 9.99 13.57
N LEU A 85 -6.99 9.19 12.49
CA LEU A 85 -6.36 9.50 11.20
C LEU A 85 -7.39 9.96 10.16
N ALA A 86 -8.58 10.41 10.58
CA ALA A 86 -9.64 10.84 9.67
C ALA A 86 -9.22 12.02 8.76
N GLU A 87 -8.42 12.95 9.27
CA GLU A 87 -7.85 14.05 8.47
C GLU A 87 -6.86 13.53 7.41
N ASP A 88 -5.96 12.61 7.80
CA ASP A 88 -5.01 11.96 6.88
C ASP A 88 -5.74 11.12 5.81
N ALA A 89 -6.83 10.45 6.19
CA ALA A 89 -7.70 9.70 5.29
C ALA A 89 -8.37 10.63 4.27
N GLN A 90 -8.90 11.76 4.73
CA GLN A 90 -9.53 12.75 3.85
C GLN A 90 -8.49 13.38 2.91
N GLN A 91 -7.29 13.67 3.40
CA GLN A 91 -6.19 14.16 2.58
C GLN A 91 -5.73 13.12 1.54
N ALA A 92 -5.72 11.84 1.88
CA ALA A 92 -5.46 10.76 0.94
C ALA A 92 -6.55 10.68 -0.16
N LYS A 93 -7.83 10.84 0.20
CA LYS A 93 -8.94 10.91 -0.79
C LYS A 93 -8.77 12.09 -1.75
N ASP A 94 -8.40 13.27 -1.23
CA ASP A 94 -8.22 14.47 -2.03
C ASP A 94 -7.02 14.34 -3.00
N ALA A 95 -5.91 13.80 -2.50
CA ALA A 95 -4.74 13.47 -3.32
C ALA A 95 -5.04 12.41 -4.39
N ALA A 96 -5.83 11.38 -4.05
CA ALA A 96 -6.26 10.37 -5.01
C ALA A 96 -7.09 10.99 -6.14
N HIS A 97 -8.01 11.88 -5.80
CA HIS A 97 -8.84 12.59 -6.77
C HIS A 97 -7.99 13.48 -7.68
N CYS A 98 -7.00 14.19 -7.13
CA CYS A 98 -6.02 14.95 -7.92
C CYS A 98 -5.26 14.06 -8.92
N TYR A 99 -4.81 12.87 -8.49
CA TYR A 99 -4.14 11.91 -9.38
C TYR A 99 -5.07 11.34 -10.44
N GLN A 100 -6.34 11.06 -10.12
CA GLN A 100 -7.32 10.63 -11.10
C GLN A 100 -7.56 11.70 -12.18
N GLN A 101 -7.76 12.95 -11.77
CA GLN A 101 -7.92 14.08 -12.70
C GLN A 101 -6.70 14.23 -13.60
N ARG A 102 -5.50 14.20 -13.03
CA ARG A 102 -4.25 14.28 -13.79
C ARG A 102 -4.11 13.13 -14.78
N SER A 103 -4.48 11.91 -14.37
CA SER A 103 -4.44 10.74 -15.25
C SER A 103 -5.40 10.87 -16.44
N ALA A 104 -6.57 11.50 -16.23
CA ALA A 104 -7.56 11.75 -17.26
C ALA A 104 -7.09 12.82 -18.26
N ASP A 105 -6.48 13.90 -17.75
CA ASP A 105 -5.90 14.98 -18.55
C ASP A 105 -4.74 14.48 -19.43
N THR A 106 -3.84 13.68 -18.85
CA THR A 106 -2.72 13.07 -19.60
C THR A 106 -3.20 12.08 -20.67
N SER A 107 -4.38 11.48 -20.50
CA SER A 107 -4.97 10.56 -21.49
C SER A 107 -5.68 11.28 -22.64
N ALA A 108 -5.95 12.59 -22.51
CA ALA A 108 -6.62 13.39 -23.52
C ALA A 108 -5.66 13.96 -24.59
N ASP A 109 -4.35 13.87 -24.36
CA ASP A 109 -3.28 14.38 -25.24
C ASP A 109 -2.59 13.29 -26.08
N GLN A 110 -3.18 12.09 -26.20
CA GLN A 110 -2.66 10.98 -27.03
C GLN A 110 -3.58 10.58 -28.17
#